data_AF-A0A2G2DNJ3-F1
#
_entry.id   AF-A0A2G2DNJ3-F1
#
_cell.length_a   1.000
_cell.length_b   1.000
_cell.length_c   1.000
_cell.angle_alpha   90.00
_cell.angle_beta   90.00
_cell.angle_gamma   90.00
#
_symmetry.space_group_name_H-M   'P 1'
#
loop_
_entity.id
_entity.type
_entity.pdbx_description
1 polymer ?
#
loop_
_entity_poly.entity_id
_entity_poly.type
_entity_poly.pdbx_seq_one_letter_code
_entity_poly.pdbx_strand_id
1 'polypeptide(L)'
;MKSLLLILFTFFFSVSFAQKPLKDVYLKRTLKQDGFQYEFKILDDDKHGIWFYSKEKFYFWYKAQGVKSTQGESSGTLLHGNFESFYENDQLHSKGNFQRGLKQGEWMSWREDGTLLTSEKWSNGELKGEKRYNRHGDLFKVERTHGRNWHKDQADTILVKRKLLKQEFRAYRSDDGKLVRTEQWKKGALHGTVKYYSDGKLERTEKYKKGELISSSDDIKEAKTEKKIRGKSDKEPKQKKERKSKKKAEKT
;
A
#
# COMPACT_ATOMS: atom_id res chain seq x y z
N MET A 1 -46.20 -51.63 -64.42
CA MET A 1 -44.92 -51.68 -63.70
C MET A 1 -45.19 -51.22 -62.28
N LYS A 2 -45.03 -52.09 -61.28
CA LYS A 2 -45.37 -51.81 -59.87
C LYS A 2 -44.18 -51.11 -59.21
N SER A 3 -44.33 -49.85 -58.83
CA SER A 3 -43.31 -49.10 -58.09
C SER A 3 -43.44 -49.41 -56.60
N LEU A 4 -42.41 -50.04 -56.03
CA LEU A 4 -42.29 -50.41 -54.63
C LEU A 4 -41.84 -49.17 -53.83
N LEU A 5 -42.72 -48.60 -53.02
CA LEU A 5 -42.41 -47.45 -52.16
C LEU A 5 -41.74 -47.95 -50.88
N LEU A 6 -40.42 -47.79 -50.78
CA LEU A 6 -39.63 -48.14 -49.60
C LEU A 6 -39.68 -46.97 -48.60
N ILE A 7 -40.45 -47.11 -47.51
CA ILE A 7 -40.51 -46.11 -46.44
C ILE A 7 -39.33 -46.34 -45.49
N LEU A 8 -38.30 -45.50 -45.60
CA LEU A 8 -37.13 -45.54 -44.74
C LEU A 8 -37.45 -44.84 -43.41
N PHE A 9 -37.72 -45.63 -42.36
CA PHE A 9 -37.98 -45.12 -41.01
C PHE A 9 -36.65 -44.69 -40.36
N THR A 10 -36.31 -43.41 -40.45
CA THR A 10 -35.11 -42.87 -39.80
C THR A 10 -35.39 -42.67 -38.32
N PHE A 11 -34.87 -43.60 -37.51
CA PHE A 11 -34.89 -43.50 -36.05
C PHE A 11 -33.90 -42.40 -35.63
N PHE A 12 -34.40 -41.18 -35.42
CA PHE A 12 -33.64 -40.13 -34.75
C PHE A 12 -33.47 -40.51 -33.28
N PHE A 13 -32.34 -41.17 -32.95
CA PHE A 13 -31.86 -41.25 -31.58
C PHE A 13 -31.41 -39.86 -31.15
N SER A 14 -32.33 -39.07 -30.58
CA SER A 14 -31.96 -37.86 -29.85
C SER A 14 -31.28 -38.28 -28.55
N VAL A 15 -29.94 -38.35 -28.58
CA VAL A 15 -29.14 -38.38 -27.36
C VAL A 15 -29.34 -37.03 -26.68
N SER A 16 -30.33 -36.96 -25.79
CA SER A 16 -30.50 -35.83 -24.89
C SER A 16 -29.34 -35.83 -23.91
N PHE A 17 -28.32 -35.03 -24.18
CA PHE A 17 -27.35 -34.67 -23.17
C PHE A 17 -28.09 -33.86 -22.10
N ALA A 18 -28.41 -34.50 -20.97
CA ALA A 18 -28.88 -33.81 -19.79
C ALA A 18 -27.83 -32.76 -19.42
N GLN A 19 -28.16 -31.48 -19.60
CA GLN A 19 -27.28 -30.39 -19.20
C GLN A 19 -27.12 -30.48 -17.68
N LYS A 20 -25.92 -30.79 -17.21
CA LYS A 20 -25.64 -30.74 -15.76
C LYS A 20 -25.90 -29.30 -15.31
N PRO A 21 -26.80 -29.06 -14.34
CA PRO A 21 -26.99 -27.71 -13.83
C PRO A 21 -25.66 -27.23 -13.24
N LEU A 22 -25.22 -26.03 -13.64
CA LEU A 22 -24.03 -25.41 -13.08
C LEU A 22 -24.31 -25.07 -11.61
N LYS A 23 -23.87 -25.94 -10.70
CA LYS A 23 -24.07 -25.82 -9.24
C LYS A 23 -23.70 -24.42 -8.73
N ASP A 24 -22.65 -23.84 -9.30
CA ASP A 24 -22.12 -22.52 -8.94
C ASP A 24 -23.07 -21.35 -9.20
N VAL A 25 -23.98 -21.44 -10.18
CA VAL A 25 -24.89 -20.35 -10.55
C VAL A 25 -25.95 -20.14 -9.47
N TYR A 26 -26.47 -21.21 -8.89
CA TYR A 26 -27.52 -21.16 -7.88
C TYR A 26 -27.05 -20.62 -6.52
N LEU A 27 -25.73 -20.54 -6.33
CA LEU A 27 -25.10 -20.07 -5.10
C LEU A 27 -24.76 -18.59 -5.12
N LYS A 28 -24.78 -17.98 -6.30
CA LYS A 28 -24.54 -16.55 -6.46
C LYS A 28 -25.77 -15.77 -5.97
N ARG A 29 -25.52 -14.77 -5.14
CA ARG A 29 -26.50 -13.85 -4.57
C ARG A 29 -26.06 -12.42 -4.81
N THR A 30 -27.05 -11.55 -4.94
CA THR A 30 -26.85 -10.10 -5.03
C THR A 30 -27.85 -9.43 -4.10
N LEU A 31 -27.42 -8.41 -3.36
CA LEU A 31 -28.30 -7.59 -2.53
C LEU A 31 -27.72 -6.18 -2.31
N LYS A 32 -28.57 -5.24 -1.93
CA LYS A 32 -28.16 -3.91 -1.47
C LYS A 32 -28.30 -3.82 0.05
N GLN A 33 -27.25 -3.38 0.73
CA GLN A 33 -27.24 -3.20 2.20
C GLN A 33 -26.23 -2.11 2.55
N ASP A 34 -26.57 -1.25 3.52
CA ASP A 34 -25.68 -0.22 4.06
C ASP A 34 -25.03 0.71 3.00
N GLY A 35 -25.73 1.01 1.91
CA GLY A 35 -25.23 1.85 0.81
C GLY A 35 -24.34 1.12 -0.21
N PHE A 36 -24.16 -0.19 -0.07
CA PHE A 36 -23.36 -1.00 -0.99
C PHE A 36 -24.21 -2.05 -1.72
N GLN A 37 -23.81 -2.35 -2.95
CA GLN A 37 -24.30 -3.52 -3.68
C GLN A 37 -23.31 -4.67 -3.46
N TYR A 38 -23.78 -5.84 -3.05
CA TYR A 38 -22.95 -7.02 -2.82
C TYR A 38 -23.20 -8.06 -3.89
N GLU A 39 -22.13 -8.69 -4.37
CA GLU A 39 -22.17 -9.92 -5.16
C GLU A 39 -21.36 -11.00 -4.43
N PHE A 40 -21.98 -12.13 -4.10
CA PHE A 40 -21.30 -13.17 -3.32
C PHE A 40 -21.86 -14.56 -3.57
N LYS A 41 -21.09 -15.57 -3.20
CA LYS A 41 -21.54 -16.97 -3.19
C LYS A 41 -21.80 -17.46 -1.76
N ILE A 42 -22.80 -18.32 -1.60
CA ILE A 42 -23.14 -18.99 -0.34
C ILE A 42 -22.83 -20.49 -0.42
N LEU A 43 -22.62 -21.12 0.73
CA LEU A 43 -22.40 -22.55 0.83
C LEU A 43 -23.73 -23.31 0.71
N ASP A 44 -23.95 -23.96 -0.43
CA ASP A 44 -25.20 -24.71 -0.77
C ASP A 44 -25.60 -25.74 0.28
N ASP A 45 -24.61 -26.55 0.66
CA ASP A 45 -24.79 -27.76 1.43
C ASP A 45 -23.49 -28.02 2.18
N ASP A 46 -23.58 -27.99 3.50
CA ASP A 46 -22.51 -28.41 4.39
C ASP A 46 -22.95 -29.72 5.05
N LYS A 47 -23.02 -30.81 4.27
CA LYS A 47 -23.44 -32.15 4.76
C LYS A 47 -22.71 -32.60 6.02
N HIS A 48 -21.53 -32.04 6.29
CA HIS A 48 -20.74 -32.35 7.47
C HIS A 48 -20.80 -31.22 8.50
N GLY A 49 -21.24 -30.01 8.13
CA GLY A 49 -21.23 -28.85 9.00
C GLY A 49 -19.81 -28.38 9.34
N ILE A 50 -19.71 -27.14 9.82
CA ILE A 50 -18.64 -26.79 10.74
C ILE A 50 -18.99 -27.45 12.08
N TRP A 51 -18.36 -28.58 12.39
CA TRP A 51 -18.57 -29.32 13.65
C TRP A 51 -18.30 -28.46 14.88
N PHE A 52 -17.31 -27.56 14.78
CA PHE A 52 -16.94 -26.64 15.86
C PHE A 52 -16.53 -25.29 15.28
N TYR A 53 -17.29 -24.26 15.63
CA TYR A 53 -16.88 -22.88 15.37
C TYR A 53 -15.76 -22.50 16.33
N SER A 54 -14.76 -21.77 15.84
CA SER A 54 -13.74 -21.19 16.70
C SER A 54 -14.29 -19.92 17.34
N LYS A 55 -14.32 -19.87 18.67
CA LYS A 55 -14.76 -18.69 19.45
C LYS A 55 -13.94 -17.42 19.20
N GLU A 56 -12.77 -17.54 18.58
CA GLU A 56 -11.88 -16.40 18.30
C GLU A 56 -12.06 -15.85 16.88
N LYS A 57 -12.82 -16.55 16.02
CA LYS A 57 -12.93 -16.24 14.59
C LYS A 57 -14.28 -15.62 14.26
N PHE A 58 -14.27 -14.70 13.31
CA PHE A 58 -15.47 -14.11 12.74
C PHE A 58 -15.92 -14.90 11.52
N TYR A 59 -17.18 -15.32 11.52
CA TYR A 59 -17.83 -16.03 10.43
C TYR A 59 -18.84 -15.13 9.75
N PHE A 60 -18.80 -15.10 8.42
CA PHE A 60 -19.68 -14.33 7.56
C PHE A 60 -20.75 -15.24 6.96
N TRP A 61 -22.00 -14.85 7.08
CA TRP A 61 -23.16 -15.64 6.67
C TRP A 61 -24.31 -14.78 6.17
N TYR A 62 -25.21 -15.39 5.41
CA TYR A 62 -26.36 -14.76 4.79
C TYR A 62 -27.66 -15.33 5.37
N LYS A 63 -28.58 -14.44 5.73
CA LYS A 63 -29.96 -14.78 6.15
C LYS A 63 -30.86 -13.56 6.00
N ALA A 64 -32.13 -13.80 5.66
CA ALA A 64 -33.16 -12.76 5.64
C ALA A 64 -32.73 -11.52 4.81
N GLN A 65 -32.18 -11.75 3.61
CA GLN A 65 -31.71 -10.70 2.70
C GLN A 65 -30.61 -9.79 3.26
N GLY A 66 -29.83 -10.27 4.24
CA GLY A 66 -28.68 -9.54 4.76
C GLY A 66 -27.43 -10.41 4.89
N VAL A 67 -26.26 -9.81 4.65
CA VAL A 67 -24.97 -10.39 5.01
C VAL A 67 -24.63 -9.94 6.43
N LYS A 68 -24.30 -10.90 7.29
CA LYS A 68 -23.96 -10.69 8.69
C LYS A 68 -22.60 -11.32 9.01
N SER A 69 -22.00 -10.85 10.08
CA SER A 69 -20.79 -11.45 10.65
C SER A 69 -20.94 -11.60 12.15
N THR A 70 -20.61 -12.76 12.69
CA THR A 70 -20.65 -13.07 14.12
C THR A 70 -19.38 -13.79 14.53
N GLN A 71 -18.95 -13.59 15.78
CA GLN A 71 -17.79 -14.28 16.32
C GLN A 71 -18.21 -15.65 16.85
N GLY A 72 -17.54 -16.72 16.40
CA GLY A 72 -17.71 -18.06 16.95
C GLY A 72 -19.02 -18.78 16.66
N GLU A 73 -19.86 -18.28 15.76
CA GLU A 73 -21.12 -18.92 15.38
C GLU A 73 -21.65 -18.38 14.04
N SER A 74 -22.70 -19.02 13.51
CA SER A 74 -23.54 -18.47 12.44
C SER A 74 -25.00 -18.90 12.63
N SER A 75 -25.95 -18.06 12.23
CA SER A 75 -27.40 -18.40 12.29
C SER A 75 -28.03 -18.58 10.92
N GLY A 76 -27.24 -18.59 9.85
CA GLY A 76 -27.67 -18.68 8.46
C GLY A 76 -26.62 -19.33 7.57
N THR A 77 -26.74 -19.17 6.26
CA THR A 77 -25.88 -19.88 5.30
C THR A 77 -24.54 -19.18 5.17
N LEU A 78 -23.44 -19.89 5.43
CA LEU A 78 -22.09 -19.34 5.37
C LEU A 78 -21.75 -18.83 3.96
N LEU A 79 -21.02 -17.72 3.89
CA LEU A 79 -20.45 -17.25 2.63
C LEU A 79 -19.35 -18.22 2.17
N HIS A 80 -19.27 -18.49 0.88
CA HIS A 80 -18.27 -19.41 0.32
C HIS A 80 -17.99 -19.08 -1.14
N GLY A 81 -16.71 -18.88 -1.49
CA GLY A 81 -16.28 -18.46 -2.81
C GLY A 81 -16.07 -16.94 -2.90
N ASN A 82 -16.15 -16.41 -4.11
CA ASN A 82 -15.86 -15.00 -4.37
C ASN A 82 -16.89 -14.09 -3.73
N PHE A 83 -16.41 -12.93 -3.29
CA PHE A 83 -17.19 -11.85 -2.72
C PHE A 83 -16.71 -10.53 -3.30
N GLU A 84 -17.65 -9.71 -3.76
CA GLU A 84 -17.44 -8.37 -4.26
C GLU A 84 -18.49 -7.44 -3.65
N SER A 85 -18.11 -6.19 -3.38
CA SER A 85 -19.02 -5.12 -3.02
C SER A 85 -18.73 -3.89 -3.86
N PHE A 86 -19.76 -3.11 -4.15
CA PHE A 86 -19.74 -1.96 -5.04
C PHE A 86 -20.39 -0.76 -4.35
N TYR A 87 -19.85 0.42 -4.61
CA TYR A 87 -20.46 1.69 -4.25
C TYR A 87 -21.76 1.91 -5.05
N GLU A 88 -22.54 2.93 -4.68
CA GLU A 88 -23.75 3.30 -5.44
C GLU A 88 -23.47 3.71 -6.88
N ASN A 89 -22.26 4.21 -7.16
CA ASN A 89 -21.78 4.55 -8.51
C ASN A 89 -21.24 3.34 -9.31
N ASP A 90 -21.53 2.13 -8.85
CA ASP A 90 -21.11 0.83 -9.42
C ASP A 90 -19.59 0.60 -9.45
N GLN A 91 -18.79 1.46 -8.82
CA GLN A 91 -17.36 1.21 -8.64
C GLN A 91 -17.10 0.14 -7.59
N LEU A 92 -16.07 -0.68 -7.81
CA LEU A 92 -15.68 -1.73 -6.89
C LEU A 92 -15.22 -1.13 -5.55
N HIS A 93 -15.91 -1.47 -4.47
CA HIS A 93 -15.56 -1.08 -3.11
C HIS A 93 -14.67 -2.10 -2.42
N SER A 94 -15.00 -3.40 -2.51
CA SER A 94 -14.17 -4.46 -1.93
C SER A 94 -14.26 -5.76 -2.70
N LYS A 95 -13.19 -6.57 -2.65
CA LYS A 95 -13.16 -7.90 -3.27
C LYS A 95 -12.35 -8.87 -2.42
N GLY A 96 -12.79 -10.11 -2.37
CA GLY A 96 -12.06 -11.19 -1.72
C GLY A 96 -12.72 -12.54 -1.92
N ASN A 97 -12.32 -13.48 -1.08
CA ASN A 97 -12.85 -14.84 -1.09
C ASN A 97 -13.15 -15.31 0.34
N PHE A 98 -14.24 -16.06 0.48
CA PHE A 98 -14.61 -16.75 1.71
C PHE A 98 -14.45 -18.26 1.55
N GLN A 99 -13.98 -18.91 2.60
CA GLN A 99 -14.01 -20.35 2.73
C GLN A 99 -14.79 -20.71 4.00
N ARG A 100 -16.02 -21.20 3.81
CA ARG A 100 -16.93 -21.60 4.91
C ARG A 100 -17.11 -20.47 5.93
N GLY A 101 -17.45 -19.28 5.44
CA GLY A 101 -17.68 -18.07 6.22
C GLY A 101 -16.42 -17.37 6.72
N LEU A 102 -15.23 -17.93 6.51
CA LEU A 102 -13.97 -17.31 6.93
C LEU A 102 -13.30 -16.60 5.76
N LYS A 103 -12.78 -15.38 5.97
CA LYS A 103 -11.97 -14.69 4.97
C LYS A 103 -10.75 -15.54 4.60
N GLN A 104 -10.47 -15.66 3.32
CA GLN A 104 -9.35 -16.42 2.77
C GLN A 104 -8.67 -15.66 1.63
N GLY A 105 -7.35 -15.75 1.55
CA GLY A 105 -6.56 -15.19 0.45
C GLY A 105 -6.39 -13.67 0.55
N GLU A 106 -6.28 -13.01 -0.61
CA GLU A 106 -6.13 -11.55 -0.66
C GLU A 106 -7.50 -10.87 -0.66
N TRP A 107 -7.64 -9.91 0.24
CA TRP A 107 -8.79 -9.04 0.36
C TRP A 107 -8.36 -7.62 0.01
N MET A 108 -9.07 -6.97 -0.88
CA MET A 108 -8.76 -5.62 -1.34
C MET A 108 -9.96 -4.72 -1.16
N SER A 109 -9.69 -3.46 -0.84
CA SER A 109 -10.71 -2.39 -0.82
C SER A 109 -10.22 -1.18 -1.59
N TRP A 110 -11.14 -0.44 -2.18
CA TRP A 110 -10.88 0.76 -2.99
C TRP A 110 -11.77 1.90 -2.54
N ARG A 111 -11.35 3.13 -2.82
CA ARG A 111 -12.15 4.35 -2.66
C ARG A 111 -13.14 4.52 -3.81
N GLU A 112 -14.08 5.45 -3.68
CA GLU A 112 -15.05 5.81 -4.73
C GLU A 112 -14.42 6.40 -6.01
N ASP A 113 -13.13 6.76 -5.97
CA ASP A 113 -12.36 7.20 -7.14
C ASP A 113 -11.58 6.06 -7.81
N GLY A 114 -11.75 4.82 -7.32
CA GLY A 114 -11.07 3.62 -7.80
C GLY A 114 -9.64 3.45 -7.27
N THR A 115 -9.12 4.37 -6.45
CA THR A 115 -7.80 4.21 -5.83
C THR A 115 -7.84 3.08 -4.80
N LEU A 116 -6.84 2.19 -4.85
CA LEU A 116 -6.70 1.12 -3.87
C LEU A 116 -6.55 1.74 -2.47
N LEU A 117 -7.29 1.23 -1.49
CA LEU A 117 -7.32 1.71 -0.12
C LEU A 117 -6.58 0.75 0.81
N THR A 118 -6.95 -0.54 0.78
CA THR A 118 -6.28 -1.59 1.55
C THR A 118 -6.05 -2.87 0.74
N SER A 119 -5.00 -3.61 1.12
CA SER A 119 -4.75 -4.98 0.68
C SER A 119 -4.37 -5.82 1.88
N GLU A 120 -5.22 -6.77 2.22
CA GLU A 120 -5.12 -7.65 3.39
C GLU A 120 -4.86 -9.08 2.94
N LYS A 121 -4.03 -9.80 3.69
CA LYS A 121 -3.80 -11.24 3.50
C LYS A 121 -4.45 -12.01 4.62
N TRP A 122 -5.40 -12.86 4.29
CA TRP A 122 -6.16 -13.68 5.23
C TRP A 122 -5.86 -15.16 5.03
N SER A 123 -5.82 -15.89 6.14
CA SER A 123 -5.75 -17.35 6.14
C SER A 123 -6.62 -17.89 7.26
N ASN A 124 -7.62 -18.69 6.92
CA ASN A 124 -8.58 -19.29 7.84
C ASN A 124 -9.20 -18.26 8.81
N GLY A 125 -9.60 -17.09 8.29
CA GLY A 125 -10.21 -16.03 9.08
C GLY A 125 -9.24 -15.22 9.96
N GLU A 126 -7.93 -15.45 9.84
CA GLU A 126 -6.90 -14.70 10.56
C GLU A 126 -6.14 -13.76 9.62
N LEU A 127 -5.99 -12.51 10.03
CA LEU A 127 -5.20 -11.51 9.31
C LEU A 127 -3.70 -11.80 9.45
N LYS A 128 -3.04 -12.06 8.33
CA LYS A 128 -1.58 -12.33 8.24
C LYS A 128 -0.79 -11.09 7.85
N GLY A 129 -1.43 -10.12 7.22
CA GLY A 129 -0.82 -8.83 6.94
C GLY A 129 -1.78 -7.86 6.28
N GLU A 130 -1.48 -6.58 6.42
CA GLU A 130 -2.26 -5.47 5.89
C GLU A 130 -1.31 -4.52 5.18
N LYS A 131 -1.75 -3.98 4.05
CA LYS A 131 -1.17 -2.83 3.38
C LYS A 131 -2.23 -1.74 3.27
N ARG A 132 -1.87 -0.48 3.50
CA ARG A 132 -2.75 0.67 3.24
C ARG A 132 -2.11 1.67 2.30
N TYR A 133 -2.96 2.31 1.52
CA TYR A 133 -2.61 3.19 0.42
C TYR A 133 -3.26 4.57 0.58
N ASN A 134 -2.50 5.63 0.29
CA ASN A 134 -2.97 7.01 0.43
C ASN A 134 -3.90 7.38 -0.75
N ARG A 135 -4.37 8.63 -0.80
CA ARG A 135 -5.25 9.10 -1.89
C ARG A 135 -4.58 9.14 -3.27
N HIS A 136 -3.26 9.03 -3.32
CA HIS A 136 -2.49 8.99 -4.56
C HIS A 136 -2.16 7.55 -4.99
N GLY A 137 -2.61 6.54 -4.23
CA GLY A 137 -2.32 5.13 -4.49
C GLY A 137 -0.92 4.68 -4.01
N ASP A 138 -0.19 5.53 -3.28
CA ASP A 138 1.10 5.16 -2.71
C ASP A 138 0.92 4.33 -1.44
N LEU A 139 1.74 3.29 -1.32
CA LEU A 139 1.82 2.47 -0.12
C LEU A 139 2.33 3.31 1.06
N PHE A 140 1.49 3.49 2.08
CA PHE A 140 1.83 4.27 3.28
C PHE A 140 1.73 3.48 4.57
N LYS A 141 1.26 2.22 4.55
CA LYS A 141 1.26 1.33 5.73
C LYS A 141 1.48 -0.11 5.34
N VAL A 142 2.30 -0.83 6.12
CA VAL A 142 2.45 -2.28 6.02
C VAL A 142 2.51 -2.88 7.42
N GLU A 143 1.58 -3.76 7.74
CA GLU A 143 1.60 -4.59 8.95
C GLU A 143 1.75 -6.06 8.56
N ARG A 144 2.57 -6.80 9.31
CA ARG A 144 2.77 -8.24 9.09
C ARG A 144 2.67 -8.97 10.41
N THR A 145 1.92 -10.07 10.41
CA THR A 145 1.81 -10.97 11.55
C THR A 145 2.79 -12.13 11.36
N HIS A 146 3.70 -12.33 12.32
CA HIS A 146 4.53 -13.53 12.43
C HIS A 146 4.37 -14.10 13.84
N GLY A 147 3.49 -15.09 14.00
CA GLY A 147 3.21 -15.72 15.31
C GLY A 147 2.47 -14.80 16.28
N ARG A 148 2.77 -14.92 17.60
CA ARG A 148 2.13 -14.18 18.71
C ARG A 148 2.61 -12.72 18.89
N ASN A 149 3.51 -12.23 18.04
CA ASN A 149 4.09 -10.90 18.18
C ASN A 149 3.60 -9.97 17.08
N TRP A 150 3.07 -8.82 17.51
CA TRP A 150 2.68 -7.72 16.63
C TRP A 150 3.90 -6.89 16.26
N HIS A 151 4.25 -6.85 14.98
CA HIS A 151 5.18 -5.87 14.44
C HIS A 151 4.36 -4.75 13.79
N LYS A 152 4.13 -3.68 14.57
CA LYS A 152 3.57 -2.43 14.06
C LYS A 152 4.71 -1.61 13.49
N ASP A 153 5.02 -1.82 12.22
CA ASP A 153 5.85 -0.89 11.48
C ASP A 153 4.97 0.33 11.17
N GLN A 154 4.96 1.31 12.08
CA GLN A 154 4.35 2.61 11.80
C GLN A 154 5.03 3.19 10.58
N ALA A 155 4.29 3.28 9.50
CA ALA A 155 4.79 3.63 8.19
C ALA A 155 4.77 5.14 7.93
N ASP A 156 5.01 5.90 9.00
CA ASP A 156 5.73 7.17 8.89
C ASP A 156 7.19 6.90 8.48
N THR A 157 7.63 5.64 8.39
CA THR A 157 8.89 5.23 7.80
C THR A 157 8.66 4.29 6.62
N ILE A 158 8.86 4.77 5.40
CA ILE A 158 9.19 3.88 4.26
C ILE A 158 10.59 3.34 4.55
N LEU A 159 10.65 2.09 5.03
CA LEU A 159 11.90 1.37 5.31
C LEU A 159 12.36 0.67 4.02
N VAL A 160 13.20 1.33 3.24
CA VAL A 160 13.87 0.69 2.10
C VAL A 160 15.10 -0.05 2.62
N LYS A 161 14.96 -1.37 2.85
CA LYS A 161 16.08 -2.24 3.23
C LYS A 161 16.76 -2.80 1.97
N ARG A 162 17.92 -2.26 1.59
CA ARG A 162 18.77 -2.85 0.55
C ARG A 162 19.66 -3.93 1.18
N LYS A 163 19.21 -5.19 1.13
CA LYS A 163 19.77 -6.35 1.87
C LYS A 163 21.24 -6.67 1.56
N LEU A 164 21.84 -6.07 0.53
CA LEU A 164 23.21 -6.35 0.09
C LEU A 164 24.33 -5.58 0.85
N LEU A 165 24.02 -4.57 1.67
CA LEU A 165 25.07 -3.67 2.23
C LEU A 165 25.02 -3.39 3.74
N LYS A 166 24.20 -4.07 4.55
CA LYS A 166 23.96 -3.75 5.99
C LYS A 166 23.58 -2.27 6.22
N GLN A 167 23.03 -1.62 5.19
CA GLN A 167 22.59 -0.24 5.19
C GLN A 167 21.07 -0.20 5.07
N GLU A 168 20.44 0.71 5.79
CA GLU A 168 18.99 0.91 5.79
C GLU A 168 18.70 2.37 5.47
N PHE A 169 17.69 2.60 4.64
CA PHE A 169 17.22 3.93 4.29
C PHE A 169 15.80 4.09 4.80
N ARG A 170 15.55 5.16 5.55
CA ARG A 170 14.24 5.51 6.10
C ARG A 170 13.76 6.80 5.45
N ALA A 171 12.53 6.83 4.97
CA ALA A 171 11.91 8.05 4.45
C ALA A 171 10.58 8.29 5.16
N TYR A 172 10.40 9.51 5.65
CA TYR A 172 9.25 9.94 6.41
C TYR A 172 8.41 10.91 5.60
N ARG A 173 7.09 10.69 5.60
CA ARG A 173 6.11 11.51 4.88
C ARG A 173 5.06 12.05 5.85
N SER A 174 4.53 13.23 5.58
CA SER A 174 3.36 13.78 6.26
C SER A 174 2.07 13.10 5.81
N ASP A 175 0.98 13.35 6.52
CA ASP A 175 -0.36 12.79 6.27
C ASP A 175 -0.90 13.12 4.86
N ASP A 176 -0.45 14.24 4.27
CA ASP A 176 -0.73 14.67 2.91
C ASP A 176 0.19 14.04 1.85
N GLY A 177 1.12 13.17 2.26
CA GLY A 177 2.01 12.40 1.39
C GLY A 177 3.33 13.10 1.04
N LYS A 178 3.57 14.34 1.46
CA LYS A 178 4.84 15.05 1.18
C LYS A 178 5.99 14.44 1.97
N LEU A 179 7.17 14.36 1.34
CA LEU A 179 8.39 13.92 2.03
C LEU A 179 8.79 14.97 3.06
N VAL A 180 8.95 14.55 4.33
CA VAL A 180 9.37 15.42 5.44
C VAL A 180 10.78 15.09 5.94
N ARG A 181 11.23 13.84 5.80
CA ARG A 181 12.58 13.45 6.26
C ARG A 181 13.12 12.24 5.53
N THR A 182 14.44 12.14 5.41
CA THR A 182 15.13 10.88 5.04
C THR A 182 16.31 10.63 5.94
N GLU A 183 16.62 9.37 6.22
CA GLU A 183 17.74 8.96 7.07
C GLU A 183 18.49 7.77 6.47
N GLN A 184 19.78 7.70 6.78
CA GLN A 184 20.66 6.60 6.43
C GLN A 184 21.19 5.94 7.70
N TRP A 185 21.03 4.63 7.77
CA TRP A 185 21.38 3.81 8.91
C TRP A 185 22.37 2.72 8.50
N LYS A 186 23.27 2.36 9.42
CA LYS A 186 24.18 1.22 9.28
C LYS A 186 24.33 0.54 10.63
N LYS A 187 24.05 -0.76 10.69
CA LYS A 187 24.11 -1.57 11.93
C LYS A 187 23.35 -0.95 13.12
N GLY A 188 22.15 -0.43 12.88
CA GLY A 188 21.30 0.12 13.95
C GLY A 188 21.65 1.53 14.45
N ALA A 189 22.58 2.24 13.79
CA ALA A 189 22.88 3.64 14.10
C ALA A 189 22.81 4.53 12.85
N LEU A 190 22.49 5.82 13.02
CA LEU A 190 22.58 6.82 11.95
C LEU A 190 24.01 6.88 11.41
N HIS A 191 24.15 6.66 10.11
CA HIS A 191 25.46 6.56 9.47
C HIS A 191 25.32 6.94 8.00
N GLY A 192 25.46 8.23 7.72
CA GLY A 192 25.23 8.82 6.41
C GLY A 192 24.51 10.15 6.52
N THR A 193 23.69 10.46 5.53
CA THR A 193 23.01 11.75 5.43
C THR A 193 21.57 11.67 5.93
N VAL A 194 21.17 12.63 6.75
CA VAL A 194 19.78 12.90 7.11
C VAL A 194 19.34 14.18 6.40
N LYS A 195 18.17 14.17 5.78
CA LYS A 195 17.60 15.35 5.08
C LYS A 195 16.23 15.66 5.65
N TYR A 196 15.94 16.94 5.86
CA TYR A 196 14.67 17.46 6.35
C TYR A 196 14.03 18.33 5.29
N TYR A 197 12.72 18.19 5.15
CA TYR A 197 11.95 18.82 4.11
C TYR A 197 10.72 19.50 4.72
N SER A 198 10.40 20.69 4.23
CA SER A 198 9.17 21.43 4.53
C SER A 198 8.44 21.71 3.24
N ASP A 199 7.16 21.31 3.18
CA ASP A 199 6.36 21.32 1.95
C ASP A 199 7.06 20.72 0.72
N GLY A 200 7.84 19.66 0.93
CA GLY A 200 8.62 18.97 -0.11
C GLY A 200 9.91 19.67 -0.55
N LYS A 201 10.23 20.85 0.00
CA LYS A 201 11.50 21.56 -0.23
C LYS A 201 12.54 21.17 0.81
N LEU A 202 13.77 20.89 0.37
CA LEU A 202 14.87 20.54 1.26
C LEU A 202 15.27 21.76 2.11
N GLU A 203 15.08 21.68 3.43
CA GLU A 203 15.44 22.75 4.35
C GLU A 203 16.81 22.55 4.96
N ARG A 204 17.08 21.32 5.42
CA ARG A 204 18.28 21.01 6.21
C ARG A 204 18.87 19.67 5.81
N THR A 205 20.20 19.59 5.87
CA THR A 205 20.94 18.35 5.72
C THR A 205 21.92 18.17 6.87
N GLU A 206 21.93 16.99 7.47
CA GLU A 206 22.85 16.60 8.53
C GLU A 206 23.64 15.37 8.11
N LYS A 207 24.90 15.28 8.53
CA LYS A 207 25.74 14.10 8.33
C LYS A 207 26.03 13.43 9.66
N TYR A 208 25.83 12.13 9.72
CA TYR A 208 26.03 11.31 10.89
C TYR A 208 27.05 10.18 10.64
N LYS A 209 27.79 9.80 11.68
CA LYS A 209 28.64 8.59 11.67
C LYS A 209 28.52 7.87 13.00
N LYS A 210 27.97 6.66 12.97
CA LYS A 210 27.77 5.79 14.16
C LYS A 210 26.87 6.45 15.22
N GLY A 211 25.88 7.23 14.80
CA GLY A 211 24.92 7.90 15.68
C GLY A 211 25.29 9.35 16.02
N GLU A 212 26.53 9.77 15.79
CA GLU A 212 27.00 11.11 16.13
C GLU A 212 26.87 12.08 14.95
N LEU A 213 26.38 13.29 15.22
CA LEU A 213 26.28 14.38 14.25
C LEU A 213 27.69 14.93 13.97
N ILE A 214 28.11 14.90 12.70
CA ILE A 214 29.41 15.40 12.24
C ILE A 214 29.31 16.83 11.73
N SER A 215 28.23 17.14 11.00
CA SER A 215 28.05 18.47 10.39
C SER A 215 26.60 18.69 9.98
N SER A 216 26.11 19.91 10.17
CA SER A 216 24.84 20.39 9.64
C SER A 216 25.06 21.36 8.46
N SER A 217 24.04 21.52 7.62
CA SER A 217 24.03 22.52 6.56
C SER A 217 24.07 23.95 7.09
N ASP A 218 23.65 24.17 8.34
CA ASP A 218 23.64 25.48 8.98
C ASP A 218 25.06 25.84 9.44
N ASP A 219 25.82 24.87 9.95
CA ASP A 219 27.25 25.02 10.27
C ASP A 219 28.06 25.44 9.02
N ILE A 220 27.69 24.94 7.84
CA ILE A 220 28.35 25.27 6.57
C ILE A 220 28.00 26.69 6.10
N LYS A 221 26.77 27.16 6.36
CA LYS A 221 26.35 28.54 6.02
C LYS A 221 27.04 29.54 6.95
N GLU A 222 27.14 29.23 8.23
CA GLU A 222 27.83 30.05 9.24
C GLU A 222 29.33 30.15 8.94
N ALA A 223 30.00 29.02 8.68
CA ALA A 223 31.42 29.00 8.29
C ALA A 223 31.72 29.73 6.97
N LYS A 224 30.78 29.76 6.01
CA LYS A 224 30.90 30.54 4.77
C LYS A 224 30.69 32.04 5.02
N THR A 225 29.83 32.39 5.97
CA THR A 225 29.55 33.78 6.35
C THR A 225 30.72 34.37 7.13
N GLU A 226 31.31 33.62 8.06
CA GLU A 226 32.51 34.00 8.80
C GLU A 226 33.74 34.16 7.89
N LYS A 227 33.97 33.26 6.93
CA LYS A 227 35.04 33.42 5.92
C LYS A 227 34.85 34.67 5.05
N LYS A 228 33.61 35.07 4.77
CA LYS A 228 33.29 36.29 4.02
C LYS A 228 33.50 37.56 4.84
N ILE A 229 33.30 37.49 6.16
CA ILE A 229 33.56 38.59 7.09
C ILE A 229 35.07 38.76 7.31
N ARG A 230 35.81 37.68 7.52
CA ARG A 230 37.29 37.70 7.68
C ARG A 230 38.01 38.16 6.40
N GLY A 231 37.52 37.76 5.22
CA GLY A 231 38.04 38.23 3.94
C GLY A 231 37.78 39.72 3.63
N LYS A 232 36.96 40.41 4.45
CA LYS A 232 36.71 41.85 4.35
C LYS A 232 37.49 42.70 5.36
N SER A 233 38.04 42.13 6.45
CA SER A 233 38.82 42.90 7.44
C SER A 233 40.28 43.13 7.02
N ASP A 234 40.82 42.38 6.07
CA ASP A 234 42.26 42.42 5.73
C ASP A 234 42.59 43.33 4.54
N LYS A 235 41.81 44.38 4.29
CA LYS A 235 42.14 45.44 3.31
C LYS A 235 42.36 46.78 3.99
N GLU A 236 43.50 46.93 4.66
CA GLU A 236 44.07 48.25 4.96
C GLU A 236 44.46 48.96 3.66
N PRO A 237 44.14 50.27 3.50
CA PRO A 237 44.44 51.00 2.28
C PRO A 237 45.92 51.40 2.24
N LYS A 238 46.69 50.80 1.31
CA LYS A 238 48.03 51.30 0.95
C LYS A 238 47.93 52.73 0.40
N GLN A 239 48.53 53.68 1.12
CA GLN A 239 48.73 55.06 0.67
C GLN A 239 49.48 55.09 -0.68
N LYS A 240 48.83 55.68 -1.67
CA LYS A 240 49.33 55.87 -3.04
C LYS A 240 50.11 57.18 -3.09
N LYS A 241 51.45 57.14 -3.00
CA LYS A 241 52.28 58.33 -3.30
C LYS A 241 52.41 58.50 -4.81
N GLU A 242 51.83 59.60 -5.29
CA GLU A 242 51.99 60.19 -6.61
C GLU A 242 53.47 60.47 -6.96
N ARG A 243 53.88 60.11 -8.17
CA ARG A 243 54.93 60.80 -8.92
C ARG A 243 54.52 60.85 -10.41
N LYS A 244 53.93 61.97 -10.82
CA LYS A 244 53.83 62.40 -12.21
C LYS A 244 55.02 63.27 -12.58
N SER A 245 55.61 62.96 -13.73
CA SER A 245 56.27 63.84 -14.71
C SER A 245 57.32 64.87 -14.23
N LYS A 246 58.58 64.69 -14.69
CA LYS A 246 59.38 65.73 -15.35
C LYS A 246 60.62 65.08 -15.99
N LYS A 247 60.59 64.89 -17.31
CA LYS A 247 61.77 64.64 -18.15
C LYS A 247 61.59 65.39 -19.47
N LYS A 248 62.05 66.64 -19.53
CA LYS A 248 62.61 67.28 -20.73
C LYS A 248 63.33 68.57 -20.32
N ALA A 249 64.65 68.59 -20.59
CA ALA A 249 65.59 69.71 -20.87
C ALA A 249 65.62 70.93 -19.90
N GLU A 250 66.74 71.53 -19.51
CA GLU A 250 67.95 71.91 -20.27
C GLU A 250 69.09 72.36 -19.31
N LYS A 251 70.34 72.29 -19.78
CA LYS A 251 71.55 73.06 -19.38
C LYS A 251 72.15 72.87 -17.97
N THR A 252 73.33 72.25 -17.89
CA THR A 252 74.66 72.90 -18.03
C THR A 252 75.70 71.83 -18.33
#